data_AF-A0A7S2JWN1-F1
#
_entry.id   AF-A0A7S2JWN1-F1
#
_cell.length_a   1.000
_cell.length_b   1.000
_cell.length_c   1.000
_cell.angle_alpha   90.00
_cell.angle_beta   90.00
_cell.angle_gamma   90.00
#
_symmetry.space_group_name_H-M   'P 1'
#
loop_
_entity.id
_entity.type
_entity.pdbx_description
1 polymer ?
#
loop_
_entity_poly.entity_id
_entity_poly.type
_entity_poly.pdbx_seq_one_letter_code
_entity_poly.pdbx_strand_id
1 'polypeptide(L)'
;AGGDVQQAVPVAVALLVPWLVFTATAGLLSFAVHYEHSRLCWFCVLLGACAVLVCGAMALRIVHSGRGASVRDPTWYIVVAASLAFWWTCGVACGQANYYLHMSPFYDITSLNLYPNIDPAKVGGRELLDAGRVIFSRNAQVNASFAYGFRDEVAYCVAPVVSDVGPLASYDFWVVGKDCCNNAESSFTCGDVQDPRARSGMRLLDDRDVRYYRLAVDQVKLAHGIRADFPMFFRWAADPISEVARMQERGLRLFLHFASTAFGVQLFVVTLVAVRSFRHLLK
;
A
#
# COMPACT_ATOMS: atom_id res chain seq x y z
N ALA A 1 22.10 43.36 14.02
CA ALA A 1 20.67 43.37 13.67
C ALA A 1 20.42 43.02 12.19
N GLY A 2 21.02 43.72 11.21
CA GLY A 2 20.82 43.37 9.78
C GLY A 2 21.55 42.09 9.29
N GLY A 3 22.62 41.67 9.97
CA GLY A 3 23.40 40.48 9.57
C GLY A 3 22.76 39.13 9.91
N ASP A 4 22.00 39.06 11.00
CA ASP A 4 21.41 37.80 11.50
C ASP A 4 20.22 37.34 10.65
N VAL A 5 19.41 38.29 10.16
CA VAL A 5 18.27 38.02 9.27
C VAL A 5 18.74 37.50 7.91
N GLN A 6 19.89 37.95 7.42
CA GLN A 6 20.41 37.57 6.10
C GLN A 6 20.97 36.14 6.06
N GLN A 7 21.38 35.57 7.20
CA GLN A 7 21.86 34.19 7.31
C GLN A 7 20.74 33.17 7.58
N ALA A 8 19.59 33.61 8.10
CA ALA A 8 18.46 32.72 8.39
C ALA A 8 17.79 32.16 7.13
N VAL A 9 17.74 32.93 6.05
CA VAL A 9 17.09 32.55 4.77
C VAL A 9 17.71 31.30 4.13
N PRO A 10 19.03 31.21 3.88
CA PRO A 10 19.63 30.03 3.25
C PRO A 10 19.52 28.77 4.12
N VAL A 11 19.58 28.92 5.44
CA VAL A 11 19.38 27.81 6.40
C VAL A 11 17.96 27.28 6.32
N ALA A 12 16.96 28.17 6.32
CA ALA A 12 15.56 27.79 6.19
C ALA A 12 15.27 27.10 4.85
N VAL A 13 15.83 27.62 3.74
CA VAL A 13 15.69 27.02 2.41
C VAL A 13 16.33 25.62 2.37
N ALA A 14 17.54 25.47 2.91
CA ALA A 14 18.23 24.18 2.97
C ALA A 14 17.53 23.16 3.85
N LEU A 15 16.77 23.59 4.86
CA LEU A 15 15.98 22.70 5.71
C LEU A 15 14.65 22.32 5.06
N LEU A 16 13.85 23.31 4.68
CA LEU A 16 12.45 23.11 4.32
C LEU A 16 12.27 22.61 2.90
N VAL A 17 13.05 23.10 1.93
CA VAL A 17 12.82 22.77 0.51
C VAL A 17 13.07 21.28 0.22
N PRO A 18 14.17 20.66 0.67
CA PRO A 18 14.37 19.22 0.44
C PRO A 18 13.34 18.35 1.16
N TRP A 19 12.91 18.74 2.36
CA TRP A 19 11.84 18.06 3.09
C TRP A 19 10.47 18.17 2.37
N LEU A 20 10.14 19.35 1.84
CA LEU A 20 8.93 19.54 1.04
C LEU A 20 8.97 18.72 -0.25
N VAL A 21 10.12 18.64 -0.93
CA VAL A 21 10.29 17.80 -2.12
C VAL A 21 10.13 16.31 -1.78
N PHE A 22 10.69 15.85 -0.66
CA PHE A 22 10.49 14.48 -0.18
C PHE A 22 9.01 14.19 0.07
N THR A 23 8.36 15.02 0.89
CA THR A 23 6.96 14.80 1.30
C THR A 23 6.00 14.89 0.12
N ALA A 24 6.22 15.82 -0.80
CA ALA A 24 5.43 15.94 -2.02
C ALA A 24 5.60 14.72 -2.94
N THR A 25 6.83 14.28 -3.22
CA THR A 25 7.06 13.13 -4.09
C THR A 25 6.58 11.82 -3.47
N ALA A 26 6.89 11.60 -2.19
CA ALA A 26 6.41 10.43 -1.46
C ALA A 26 4.88 10.42 -1.34
N GLY A 27 4.25 11.57 -1.11
CA GLY A 27 2.79 11.70 -1.01
C GLY A 27 2.09 11.45 -2.35
N LEU A 28 2.60 12.07 -3.43
CA LEU A 28 2.09 11.85 -4.79
C LEU A 28 2.09 10.38 -5.18
N LEU A 29 3.18 9.66 -4.87
CA LEU A 29 3.32 8.24 -5.21
C LEU A 29 2.61 7.31 -4.21
N SER A 30 2.33 7.74 -2.99
CA SER A 30 1.68 6.90 -1.96
C SER A 30 0.16 6.85 -2.08
N PHE A 31 -0.49 7.96 -2.45
CA PHE A 31 -1.94 8.14 -2.25
C PHE A 31 -2.75 8.14 -3.56
N ALA A 32 -4.01 8.57 -3.48
CA ALA A 32 -5.05 8.40 -4.49
C ALA A 32 -4.66 8.89 -5.90
N VAL A 33 -3.84 9.94 -6.00
CA VAL A 33 -3.37 10.47 -7.30
C VAL A 33 -2.61 9.40 -8.10
N HIS A 34 -1.81 8.56 -7.44
CA HIS A 34 -1.11 7.47 -8.11
C HIS A 34 -2.06 6.37 -8.59
N TYR A 35 -3.12 6.10 -7.82
CA TYR A 35 -4.14 5.09 -8.14
C TYR A 35 -5.03 5.52 -9.31
N GLU A 36 -5.66 6.69 -9.22
CA GLU A 36 -6.62 7.17 -10.21
C GLU A 36 -5.95 7.69 -11.48
N HIS A 37 -4.78 8.33 -11.33
CA HIS A 37 -4.13 9.09 -12.39
C HIS A 37 -2.61 8.82 -12.44
N SER A 38 -2.22 7.55 -12.54
CA SER A 38 -0.82 7.13 -12.57
C SER A 38 0.05 7.93 -13.57
N ARG A 39 -0.48 8.24 -14.76
CA ARG A 39 0.24 9.06 -15.78
C ARG A 39 0.56 10.48 -15.30
N LEU A 40 -0.41 11.14 -14.66
CA LEU A 40 -0.24 12.49 -14.13
C LEU A 40 0.75 12.48 -12.96
N CYS A 41 0.67 11.45 -12.10
CA CYS A 41 1.59 11.27 -10.99
C CYS A 41 3.05 11.19 -11.46
N TRP A 42 3.33 10.30 -12.42
CA TRP A 42 4.68 10.16 -12.98
C TRP A 42 5.15 11.40 -13.74
N PHE A 43 4.25 12.11 -14.43
CA PHE A 43 4.58 13.40 -15.06
C PHE A 43 5.04 14.44 -14.02
N CYS A 44 4.34 14.56 -12.88
CA CYS A 44 4.72 15.45 -11.79
C CYS A 44 6.07 15.04 -11.15
N VAL A 45 6.30 13.74 -10.96
CA VAL A 45 7.58 13.21 -10.44
C VAL A 45 8.74 13.53 -11.38
N LEU A 46 8.55 13.37 -12.70
CA LEU A 46 9.54 13.70 -13.72
C LEU A 46 9.84 15.21 -13.77
N LEU A 47 8.81 16.05 -13.66
CA LEU A 47 8.98 17.50 -13.57
C LEU A 47 9.80 17.89 -12.32
N GLY A 48 9.55 17.22 -11.18
CA GLY A 48 10.37 17.33 -9.99
C GLY A 48 11.83 16.94 -10.24
N ALA A 49 12.07 15.85 -10.97
CA ALA A 49 13.42 15.42 -11.35
C ALA A 49 14.14 16.49 -12.18
N CYS A 50 13.45 17.06 -13.18
CA CYS A 50 13.99 18.15 -14.00
C CYS A 50 14.37 19.37 -13.14
N ALA A 51 13.51 19.76 -12.18
CA ALA A 51 13.81 20.86 -11.27
C ALA A 51 15.06 20.59 -10.41
N VAL A 52 15.19 19.37 -9.88
CA VAL A 52 16.39 18.93 -9.13
C VAL A 52 17.65 18.99 -10.00
N LEU A 53 17.57 18.52 -11.25
CA LEU A 53 18.70 18.57 -12.19
C LEU A 53 19.10 20.01 -12.55
N VAL A 54 18.13 20.91 -12.76
CA VAL A 54 18.39 22.32 -13.01
C VAL A 54 19.06 22.98 -11.80
N CYS A 55 18.59 22.71 -10.59
CA CYS A 55 19.22 23.18 -9.35
C CYS A 55 20.67 22.67 -9.22
N GLY A 56 20.91 21.38 -9.51
CA GLY A 56 22.24 20.79 -9.54
C GLY A 56 23.16 21.44 -10.58
N ALA A 57 22.67 21.66 -11.80
CA ALA A 57 23.42 22.33 -12.86
C ALA A 57 23.76 23.78 -12.51
N MET A 58 22.84 24.52 -11.89
CA MET A 58 23.11 25.88 -11.41
C MET A 58 24.17 25.89 -10.31
N ALA A 59 24.09 24.97 -9.34
CA ALA A 59 25.09 24.85 -8.28
C ALA A 59 26.49 24.55 -8.86
N LEU A 60 26.60 23.62 -9.81
CA LEU A 60 27.87 23.30 -10.48
C LEU A 60 28.42 24.49 -11.29
N ARG A 61 27.57 25.22 -12.01
CA ARG A 61 27.99 26.43 -12.75
C ARG A 61 28.53 27.52 -11.84
N ILE A 62 27.94 27.73 -10.66
CA ILE A 62 28.43 28.72 -9.69
C ILE A 62 29.81 28.33 -9.17
N VAL A 63 30.02 27.04 -8.89
CA VAL A 63 31.31 26.50 -8.42
C VAL A 63 32.38 26.60 -9.52
N HIS A 64 32.06 26.20 -10.76
CA HIS A 64 33.03 26.17 -11.87
C HIS A 64 33.37 27.54 -12.45
N SER A 65 32.45 28.51 -12.42
CA SER A 65 32.66 29.84 -13.05
C SER A 65 33.60 30.76 -12.26
N GLY A 66 34.21 30.31 -11.16
CA GLY A 66 35.07 31.14 -10.31
C GLY A 66 34.34 32.28 -9.57
N ARG A 67 33.06 32.53 -9.90
CA ARG A 67 32.16 33.47 -9.21
C ARG A 67 31.87 33.07 -7.76
N GLY A 68 32.17 31.83 -7.37
CA GLY A 68 32.13 31.37 -5.99
C GLY A 68 32.98 32.19 -5.02
N ALA A 69 34.04 32.88 -5.51
CA ALA A 69 34.83 33.80 -4.69
C ALA A 69 34.12 35.12 -4.35
N SER A 70 33.12 35.52 -5.16
CA SER A 70 32.31 36.73 -4.95
C SER A 70 30.99 36.45 -4.22
N VAL A 71 30.57 35.18 -4.14
CA VAL A 71 29.33 34.75 -3.49
C VAL A 71 29.68 34.21 -2.10
N ARG A 72 29.06 34.79 -1.07
CA ARG A 72 29.21 34.38 0.34
C ARG A 72 28.84 32.89 0.47
N ASP A 73 29.81 32.05 0.82
CA ASP A 73 29.76 30.59 1.06
C ASP A 73 29.07 29.72 -0.03
N PRO A 74 29.79 29.29 -1.08
CA PRO A 74 29.25 28.39 -2.12
C PRO A 74 28.80 27.01 -1.59
N THR A 75 29.19 26.64 -0.37
CA THR A 75 28.83 25.38 0.29
C THR A 75 27.32 25.17 0.40
N TRP A 76 26.54 26.23 0.66
CA TRP A 76 25.09 26.11 0.83
C TRP A 76 24.37 25.66 -0.44
N TYR A 77 24.82 26.14 -1.62
CA TYR A 77 24.24 25.72 -2.90
C TYR A 77 24.49 24.23 -3.18
N ILE A 78 25.68 23.74 -2.87
CA ILE A 78 26.04 22.33 -3.04
C ILE A 78 25.22 21.46 -2.08
N VAL A 79 25.10 21.86 -0.81
CA VAL A 79 24.30 21.14 0.20
C VAL A 79 22.84 21.08 -0.21
N VAL A 80 22.23 22.20 -0.63
CA VAL A 80 20.84 22.22 -1.11
C VAL A 80 20.67 21.30 -2.31
N ALA A 81 21.53 21.40 -3.32
CA ALA A 81 21.44 20.56 -4.52
C ALA A 81 21.61 19.06 -4.22
N ALA A 82 22.57 18.69 -3.38
CA ALA A 82 22.80 17.31 -2.98
C ALA A 82 21.64 16.77 -2.13
N SER A 83 21.15 17.54 -1.15
CA SER A 83 19.98 17.18 -0.36
C SER A 83 18.74 17.02 -1.24
N LEU A 84 18.51 17.91 -2.21
CA LEU A 84 17.37 17.79 -3.13
C LEU A 84 17.42 16.52 -3.96
N ALA A 85 18.60 16.17 -4.51
CA ALA A 85 18.77 14.94 -5.27
C ALA A 85 18.52 13.69 -4.40
N PHE A 86 19.10 13.66 -3.20
CA PHE A 86 18.92 12.55 -2.26
C PHE A 86 17.47 12.40 -1.80
N TRP A 87 16.83 13.49 -1.38
CA TRP A 87 15.46 13.43 -0.86
C TRP A 87 14.43 13.17 -1.96
N TRP A 88 14.67 13.60 -3.19
CA TRP A 88 13.83 13.22 -4.32
C TRP A 88 13.90 11.71 -4.60
N THR A 89 15.10 11.10 -4.64
CA THR A 89 15.23 9.65 -4.88
C THR A 89 14.63 8.83 -3.73
N CYS A 90 14.89 9.22 -2.48
CA CYS A 90 14.27 8.60 -1.31
C CYS A 90 12.75 8.75 -1.33
N GLY A 91 12.22 9.91 -1.72
CA GLY A 91 10.78 10.15 -1.82
C GLY A 91 10.11 9.23 -2.84
N VAL A 92 10.76 9.00 -3.99
CA VAL A 92 10.29 8.03 -5.00
C VAL A 92 10.26 6.61 -4.43
N ALA A 93 11.35 6.15 -3.82
CA ALA A 93 11.45 4.80 -3.26
C ALA A 93 10.44 4.55 -2.13
N CYS A 94 10.40 5.45 -1.14
CA CYS A 94 9.49 5.36 0.00
C CYS A 94 8.02 5.46 -0.43
N GLY A 95 7.69 6.34 -1.37
CA GLY A 95 6.33 6.50 -1.90
C GLY A 95 5.84 5.23 -2.62
N GLN A 96 6.67 4.67 -3.50
CA GLN A 96 6.36 3.41 -4.19
C GLN A 96 6.20 2.24 -3.22
N ALA A 97 7.10 2.10 -2.24
CA ALA A 97 7.01 1.05 -1.23
C ALA A 97 5.71 1.16 -0.43
N ASN A 98 5.34 2.36 0.03
CA ASN A 98 4.10 2.57 0.77
C ASN A 98 2.86 2.24 -0.09
N TYR A 99 2.90 2.62 -1.36
CA TYR A 99 1.82 2.35 -2.31
C TYR A 99 1.55 0.85 -2.47
N TYR A 100 2.56 0.07 -2.86
CA TYR A 100 2.36 -1.36 -3.12
C TYR A 100 2.08 -2.17 -1.86
N LEU A 101 2.66 -1.80 -0.72
CA LEU A 101 2.52 -2.57 0.51
C LEU A 101 1.19 -2.32 1.24
N HIS A 102 0.64 -1.10 1.17
CA HIS A 102 -0.51 -0.72 2.01
C HIS A 102 -1.64 -0.04 1.23
N MET A 103 -1.32 0.91 0.35
CA MET A 103 -2.36 1.77 -0.25
C MET A 103 -3.03 1.16 -1.47
N SER A 104 -2.31 0.43 -2.33
CA SER A 104 -2.90 -0.24 -3.49
C SER A 104 -3.96 -1.27 -3.08
N PRO A 105 -3.70 -2.22 -2.15
CA PRO A 105 -4.73 -3.17 -1.72
C PRO A 105 -5.94 -2.47 -1.10
N PHE A 106 -5.72 -1.38 -0.38
CA PHE A 106 -6.79 -0.56 0.18
C PHE A 106 -7.68 0.05 -0.93
N TYR A 107 -7.09 0.67 -1.95
CA TYR A 107 -7.85 1.25 -3.06
C TYR A 107 -8.56 0.19 -3.91
N ASP A 108 -7.92 -0.96 -4.14
CA ASP A 108 -8.50 -2.06 -4.91
C ASP A 108 -9.76 -2.64 -4.24
N ILE A 109 -9.78 -2.73 -2.91
CA ILE A 109 -10.95 -3.22 -2.16
C ILE A 109 -12.02 -2.12 -1.97
N THR A 110 -11.60 -0.86 -1.82
CA THR A 110 -12.54 0.26 -1.57
C THR A 110 -13.20 0.80 -2.82
N SER A 111 -12.60 0.60 -4.00
CA SER A 111 -13.23 0.88 -5.30
C SER A 111 -14.39 -0.08 -5.63
N LEU A 112 -14.50 -1.18 -4.89
CA LEU A 112 -15.55 -2.19 -5.02
C LEU A 112 -16.65 -2.04 -3.95
N ASN A 113 -17.83 -2.57 -4.25
CA ASN A 113 -19.03 -2.41 -3.43
C ASN A 113 -19.02 -3.29 -2.17
N LEU A 114 -19.65 -2.79 -1.11
CA LEU A 114 -19.94 -3.52 0.13
C LEU A 114 -21.39 -4.01 0.10
N TYR A 115 -21.58 -5.32 0.19
CA TYR A 115 -22.91 -5.93 0.18
C TYR A 115 -23.25 -6.55 1.54
N PRO A 116 -24.23 -6.00 2.28
CA PRO A 116 -24.66 -6.55 3.55
C PRO A 116 -25.73 -7.63 3.41
N ASN A 117 -25.77 -8.56 4.37
CA ASN A 117 -26.80 -9.58 4.55
C ASN A 117 -27.02 -10.49 3.32
N ILE A 118 -25.94 -10.95 2.70
CA ILE A 118 -26.00 -11.85 1.54
C ILE A 118 -26.26 -13.29 1.98
N ASP A 119 -27.28 -13.92 1.39
CA ASP A 119 -27.61 -15.33 1.58
C ASP A 119 -27.05 -16.15 0.40
N PRO A 120 -26.05 -17.03 0.64
CA PRO A 120 -25.45 -17.86 -0.42
C PRO A 120 -26.45 -18.77 -1.15
N ALA A 121 -27.62 -19.05 -0.56
CA ALA A 121 -28.65 -19.87 -1.19
C ALA A 121 -29.53 -19.10 -2.17
N LYS A 122 -29.55 -17.76 -2.10
CA LYS A 122 -30.46 -16.92 -2.89
C LYS A 122 -29.73 -16.10 -3.95
N VAL A 123 -28.49 -15.69 -3.66
CA VAL A 123 -27.69 -14.83 -4.53
C VAL A 123 -26.57 -15.67 -5.12
N GLY A 124 -26.39 -15.63 -6.45
CA GLY A 124 -25.25 -16.28 -7.11
C GLY A 124 -24.04 -15.36 -7.22
N GLY A 125 -22.86 -15.92 -7.50
CA GLY A 125 -21.63 -15.14 -7.63
C GLY A 125 -21.67 -14.15 -8.80
N ARG A 126 -22.47 -14.44 -9.84
CA ARG A 126 -22.67 -13.56 -10.99
C ARG A 126 -23.26 -12.19 -10.63
N GLU A 127 -24.06 -12.10 -9.58
CA GLU A 127 -24.71 -10.85 -9.16
C GLU A 127 -23.76 -9.93 -8.37
N LEU A 128 -22.64 -10.47 -7.89
CA LEU A 128 -21.72 -9.79 -6.97
C LEU A 128 -20.30 -9.68 -7.56
N LEU A 129 -20.20 -9.60 -8.89
CA LEU A 129 -18.92 -9.48 -9.60
C LEU A 129 -18.16 -8.19 -9.28
N ASP A 130 -18.83 -7.17 -8.73
CA ASP A 130 -18.27 -5.89 -8.27
C ASP A 130 -18.15 -5.82 -6.73
N ALA A 131 -18.44 -6.92 -6.02
CA ALA A 131 -18.34 -6.95 -4.57
C ALA A 131 -16.87 -7.00 -4.14
N GLY A 132 -16.44 -6.05 -3.32
CA GLY A 132 -15.12 -6.07 -2.65
C GLY A 132 -15.21 -6.65 -1.26
N ARG A 133 -16.36 -6.45 -0.61
CA ARG A 133 -16.65 -6.93 0.73
C ARG A 133 -18.08 -7.44 0.78
N VAL A 134 -18.26 -8.58 1.41
CA VAL A 134 -19.58 -9.19 1.58
C VAL A 134 -19.76 -9.51 3.05
N ILE A 135 -20.86 -9.06 3.63
CA ILE A 135 -21.31 -9.50 4.95
C ILE A 135 -22.44 -10.49 4.70
N PHE A 136 -22.20 -11.74 5.03
CA PHE A 136 -23.16 -12.81 4.85
C PHE A 136 -24.27 -12.74 5.90
N SER A 137 -25.42 -13.31 5.54
CA SER A 137 -26.59 -13.41 6.41
C SER A 137 -26.30 -14.25 7.66
N ARG A 138 -27.19 -14.19 8.65
CA ARG A 138 -26.94 -14.87 9.94
C ARG A 138 -26.90 -16.39 9.87
N ASN A 139 -27.46 -16.97 8.82
CA ASN A 139 -27.57 -18.41 8.59
C ASN A 139 -26.44 -18.91 7.67
N ALA A 140 -25.50 -18.04 7.32
CA ALA A 140 -24.37 -18.38 6.48
C ALA A 140 -23.18 -18.80 7.35
N GLN A 141 -22.56 -19.92 6.98
CA GLN A 141 -21.41 -20.48 7.67
C GLN A 141 -20.43 -21.11 6.67
N VAL A 142 -19.16 -21.19 7.06
CA VAL A 142 -18.14 -21.86 6.27
C VAL A 142 -18.28 -23.36 6.47
N ASN A 143 -18.50 -24.11 5.40
CA ASN A 143 -18.61 -25.57 5.47
C ASN A 143 -17.22 -26.21 5.35
N ALA A 144 -16.60 -26.49 6.49
CA ALA A 144 -15.29 -27.14 6.54
C ALA A 144 -15.30 -28.57 5.98
N SER A 145 -16.44 -29.26 5.96
CA SER A 145 -16.53 -30.62 5.40
C SER A 145 -16.31 -30.67 3.89
N PHE A 146 -16.45 -29.54 3.20
CA PHE A 146 -16.08 -29.38 1.78
C PHE A 146 -14.79 -28.60 1.59
N ALA A 147 -13.96 -28.52 2.64
CA ALA A 147 -12.65 -27.91 2.56
C ALA A 147 -11.68 -28.78 1.76
N TYR A 148 -10.86 -28.14 0.93
CA TYR A 148 -9.87 -28.82 0.12
C TYR A 148 -8.69 -27.90 -0.18
N GLY A 149 -7.52 -28.50 -0.31
CA GLY A 149 -6.27 -27.82 -0.61
C GLY A 149 -5.66 -28.32 -1.91
N PHE A 150 -5.37 -27.40 -2.83
CA PHE A 150 -4.49 -27.63 -3.97
C PHE A 150 -3.05 -27.26 -3.57
N ARG A 151 -2.06 -28.10 -3.85
CA ARG A 151 -0.68 -27.86 -3.40
C ARG A 151 0.24 -27.53 -4.59
N ASP A 152 0.84 -26.33 -4.55
CA ASP A 152 1.91 -25.87 -5.45
C ASP A 152 2.84 -24.95 -4.67
N GLU A 153 4.00 -25.48 -4.25
CA GLU A 153 4.91 -24.95 -3.21
C GLU A 153 4.26 -24.78 -1.82
N VAL A 154 3.11 -24.10 -1.76
CA VAL A 154 2.21 -23.91 -0.62
C VAL A 154 0.83 -24.56 -0.89
N ALA A 155 0.07 -24.85 0.15
CA ALA A 155 -1.28 -25.37 0.03
C ALA A 155 -2.30 -24.22 -0.10
N TYR A 156 -2.95 -24.11 -1.25
CA TYR A 156 -4.06 -23.21 -1.54
C TYR A 156 -5.37 -23.84 -1.09
N CYS A 157 -5.85 -23.40 0.07
CA CYS A 157 -7.02 -23.93 0.74
C CYS A 157 -8.29 -23.17 0.35
N VAL A 158 -9.37 -23.91 0.09
CA VAL A 158 -10.71 -23.38 -0.18
C VAL A 158 -11.74 -24.08 0.69
N ALA A 159 -12.77 -23.35 1.13
CA ALA A 159 -13.94 -23.91 1.78
C ALA A 159 -15.19 -23.08 1.39
N PRO A 160 -16.30 -23.70 0.99
CA PRO A 160 -17.46 -22.95 0.53
C PRO A 160 -18.22 -22.32 1.70
N VAL A 161 -18.82 -21.16 1.45
CA VAL A 161 -19.79 -20.54 2.35
C VAL A 161 -21.17 -21.07 1.97
N VAL A 162 -21.82 -21.73 2.91
CA VAL A 162 -23.15 -22.31 2.73
C VAL A 162 -24.16 -21.60 3.61
N SER A 163 -25.43 -21.71 3.23
CA SER A 163 -26.56 -21.32 4.07
C SER A 163 -27.07 -22.57 4.79
N ASP A 164 -27.68 -22.44 5.97
CA ASP A 164 -28.26 -23.58 6.71
C ASP A 164 -29.40 -24.29 5.96
N VAL A 165 -29.84 -23.70 4.85
CA VAL A 165 -30.94 -24.17 4.00
C VAL A 165 -30.45 -25.19 2.97
N GLY A 166 -30.07 -26.38 3.43
CA GLY A 166 -29.82 -27.55 2.57
C GLY A 166 -28.71 -27.40 1.51
N PRO A 167 -28.62 -28.35 0.54
CA PRO A 167 -27.63 -28.27 -0.52
C PRO A 167 -27.94 -27.12 -1.48
N LEU A 168 -26.91 -26.33 -1.80
CA LEU A 168 -27.04 -25.20 -2.71
C LEU A 168 -27.13 -25.65 -4.18
N ALA A 169 -27.83 -24.86 -5.00
CA ALA A 169 -27.87 -25.06 -6.46
C ALA A 169 -26.50 -24.84 -7.11
N SER A 170 -25.76 -23.83 -6.64
CA SER A 170 -24.36 -23.54 -6.98
C SER A 170 -23.63 -22.99 -5.76
N TYR A 171 -22.41 -23.47 -5.53
CA TYR A 171 -21.52 -23.02 -4.46
C TYR A 171 -20.59 -21.95 -5.03
N ASP A 172 -21.05 -20.71 -5.06
CA ASP A 172 -20.30 -19.62 -5.70
C ASP A 172 -19.41 -18.83 -4.74
N PHE A 173 -19.64 -18.90 -3.43
CA PHE A 173 -18.84 -18.16 -2.44
C PHE A 173 -17.85 -19.07 -1.74
N TRP A 174 -16.58 -18.73 -1.82
CA TRP A 174 -15.49 -19.54 -1.26
C TRP A 174 -14.62 -18.71 -0.33
N VAL A 175 -14.38 -19.24 0.86
CA VAL A 175 -13.35 -18.77 1.76
C VAL A 175 -12.02 -19.38 1.37
N VAL A 176 -10.97 -18.56 1.33
CA VAL A 176 -9.65 -18.98 0.88
C VAL A 176 -8.54 -18.57 1.83
N GLY A 177 -7.44 -19.31 1.78
CA GLY A 177 -6.16 -18.90 2.31
C GLY A 177 -5.07 -19.95 2.07
N LYS A 178 -3.92 -19.79 2.72
CA LYS A 178 -2.72 -20.61 2.45
C LYS A 178 -2.33 -21.41 3.69
N ASP A 179 -1.95 -22.67 3.49
CA ASP A 179 -1.39 -23.57 4.51
C ASP A 179 -2.23 -23.73 5.79
N CYS A 180 -3.55 -23.76 5.64
CA CYS A 180 -4.52 -23.73 6.76
C CYS A 180 -5.65 -24.76 6.62
N CYS A 181 -5.43 -25.81 5.83
CA CYS A 181 -6.38 -26.89 5.63
C CYS A 181 -5.67 -28.23 5.56
N ASN A 182 -6.41 -29.29 5.92
CA ASN A 182 -5.95 -30.66 5.79
C ASN A 182 -7.00 -31.49 5.06
N ASN A 183 -6.63 -32.00 3.88
CA ASN A 183 -7.53 -32.79 3.02
C ASN A 183 -7.96 -34.11 3.68
N ALA A 184 -7.11 -34.71 4.54
CA ALA A 184 -7.43 -35.98 5.20
C ALA A 184 -8.48 -35.82 6.32
N GLU A 185 -8.47 -34.67 6.99
CA GLU A 185 -9.32 -34.39 8.15
C GLU A 185 -10.53 -33.52 7.79
N SER A 186 -10.64 -33.06 6.54
CA SER A 186 -11.65 -32.08 6.10
C SER A 186 -11.71 -30.87 7.04
N SER A 187 -10.52 -30.36 7.41
CA SER A 187 -10.37 -29.26 8.35
C SER A 187 -9.98 -27.97 7.63
N PHE A 188 -10.51 -26.83 8.11
CA PHE A 188 -10.25 -25.51 7.59
C PHE A 188 -10.14 -24.49 8.73
N THR A 189 -9.01 -23.79 8.82
CA THR A 189 -8.70 -22.89 9.93
C THR A 189 -8.24 -21.49 9.47
N CYS A 190 -8.41 -21.16 8.20
CA CYS A 190 -8.01 -19.87 7.66
C CYS A 190 -8.90 -18.72 8.11
N GLY A 191 -8.29 -17.59 8.49
CA GLY A 191 -9.02 -16.40 8.91
C GLY A 191 -9.80 -16.61 10.20
N ASP A 192 -10.85 -15.82 10.39
CA ASP A 192 -11.61 -15.82 11.66
C ASP A 192 -12.70 -16.90 11.72
N VAL A 193 -12.51 -18.05 11.05
CA VAL A 193 -13.56 -19.09 10.91
C VAL A 193 -13.95 -19.71 12.25
N GLN A 194 -13.06 -19.65 13.24
CA GLN A 194 -13.34 -20.09 14.61
C GLN A 194 -14.17 -19.09 15.42
N ASP A 195 -14.27 -17.82 14.99
CA ASP A 195 -15.12 -16.83 15.67
C ASP A 195 -16.56 -16.94 15.14
N PRO A 196 -17.55 -17.29 15.98
CA PRO A 196 -18.96 -17.38 15.57
C PRO A 196 -19.57 -16.06 15.08
N ARG A 197 -18.91 -14.93 15.41
CA ARG A 197 -19.29 -13.59 14.95
C ARG A 197 -18.76 -13.28 13.57
N ALA A 198 -17.76 -14.01 13.07
CA ALA A 198 -17.20 -13.78 11.76
C ALA A 198 -18.13 -14.33 10.67
N ARG A 199 -18.69 -13.40 9.89
CA ARG A 199 -19.67 -13.69 8.83
C ARG A 199 -19.41 -12.84 7.61
N SER A 200 -18.15 -12.52 7.37
CA SER A 200 -17.77 -11.56 6.35
C SER A 200 -16.55 -12.01 5.58
N GLY A 201 -16.59 -11.69 4.29
CA GLY A 201 -15.53 -11.97 3.35
C GLY A 201 -15.00 -10.68 2.73
N MET A 202 -13.68 -10.55 2.70
CA MET A 202 -12.99 -9.55 1.89
C MET A 202 -12.49 -10.23 0.62
N ARG A 203 -12.83 -9.68 -0.54
CA ARG A 203 -12.50 -10.30 -1.83
C ARG A 203 -11.00 -10.40 -2.03
N LEU A 204 -10.57 -11.56 -2.52
CA LEU A 204 -9.22 -11.75 -3.00
C LEU A 204 -9.13 -11.21 -4.43
N LEU A 205 -8.20 -10.26 -4.65
CA LEU A 205 -7.98 -9.62 -5.95
C LEU A 205 -6.64 -10.02 -6.59
N ASP A 206 -5.83 -10.84 -5.91
CA ASP A 206 -4.55 -11.31 -6.44
C ASP A 206 -4.78 -12.36 -7.55
N ASP A 207 -4.56 -11.95 -8.81
CA ASP A 207 -4.76 -12.79 -9.99
C ASP A 207 -3.93 -14.08 -10.00
N ARG A 208 -2.76 -14.09 -9.34
CA ARG A 208 -1.92 -15.29 -9.29
C ARG A 208 -2.57 -16.31 -8.38
N ASP A 209 -2.88 -15.90 -7.15
CA ASP A 209 -3.51 -16.76 -6.15
C ASP A 209 -4.89 -17.25 -6.60
N VAL A 210 -5.69 -16.38 -7.23
CA VAL A 210 -7.03 -16.72 -7.74
C VAL A 210 -6.99 -17.91 -8.71
N ARG A 211 -5.95 -18.02 -9.55
CA ARG A 211 -5.81 -19.17 -10.48
C ARG A 211 -5.66 -20.48 -9.72
N TYR A 212 -4.86 -20.50 -8.67
CA TYR A 212 -4.64 -21.70 -7.85
C TYR A 212 -5.87 -22.06 -7.02
N TYR A 213 -6.59 -21.07 -6.48
CA TYR A 213 -7.86 -21.33 -5.79
C TYR A 213 -8.95 -21.88 -6.72
N ARG A 214 -8.97 -21.50 -8.01
CA ARG A 214 -9.86 -22.13 -9.00
C ARG A 214 -9.55 -23.61 -9.20
N LEU A 215 -8.26 -23.98 -9.28
CA LEU A 215 -7.87 -25.39 -9.37
C LEU A 215 -8.34 -26.18 -8.16
N ALA A 216 -8.21 -25.62 -6.95
CA ALA A 216 -8.73 -26.24 -5.74
C ALA A 216 -10.25 -26.45 -5.81
N VAL A 217 -11.01 -25.43 -6.23
CA VAL A 217 -12.47 -25.54 -6.41
C VAL A 217 -12.85 -26.61 -7.43
N ASP A 218 -12.13 -26.71 -8.55
CA ASP A 218 -12.39 -27.75 -9.55
C ASP A 218 -12.14 -29.16 -9.01
N GLN A 219 -11.14 -29.34 -8.13
CA GLN A 219 -10.92 -30.61 -7.43
C GLN A 219 -12.07 -30.94 -6.46
N VAL A 220 -12.57 -29.96 -5.70
CA VAL A 220 -13.73 -30.16 -4.78
C VAL A 220 -14.99 -30.53 -5.54
N LYS A 221 -15.26 -29.85 -6.67
CA LYS A 221 -16.41 -30.12 -7.53
C LYS A 221 -16.44 -31.58 -7.96
N LEU A 222 -15.29 -32.13 -8.35
CA LEU A 222 -15.16 -33.54 -8.73
C LEU A 222 -15.28 -34.48 -7.52
N ALA A 223 -14.65 -34.14 -6.39
CA ALA A 223 -14.64 -34.98 -5.20
C ALA A 223 -16.03 -35.13 -4.54
N HIS A 224 -16.82 -34.04 -4.50
CA HIS A 224 -18.11 -34.01 -3.81
C HIS A 224 -19.33 -33.96 -4.76
N GLY A 225 -19.12 -33.92 -6.08
CA GLY A 225 -20.21 -33.84 -7.05
C GLY A 225 -21.03 -32.55 -6.97
N ILE A 226 -20.42 -31.45 -6.52
CA ILE A 226 -21.07 -30.14 -6.38
C ILE A 226 -20.80 -29.25 -7.60
N ARG A 227 -21.63 -28.21 -7.77
CA ARG A 227 -21.48 -27.21 -8.85
C ARG A 227 -21.02 -25.87 -8.27
N ALA A 228 -20.16 -25.18 -9.02
CA ALA A 228 -19.76 -23.79 -8.76
C ALA A 228 -19.60 -23.11 -10.12
N ASP A 229 -20.60 -22.34 -10.51
CA ASP A 229 -20.70 -21.72 -11.83
C ASP A 229 -19.90 -20.41 -11.88
N PHE A 230 -19.96 -19.59 -10.81
CA PHE A 230 -19.25 -18.32 -10.72
C PHE A 230 -18.50 -18.22 -9.38
N PRO A 231 -17.41 -18.99 -9.19
CA PRO A 231 -16.67 -19.00 -7.94
C PRO A 231 -15.99 -17.64 -7.66
N MET A 232 -16.32 -17.07 -6.51
CA MET A 232 -15.74 -15.87 -5.95
C MET A 232 -14.99 -16.21 -4.66
N PHE A 233 -13.83 -15.58 -4.48
CA PHE A 233 -12.89 -15.92 -3.42
C PHE A 233 -12.78 -14.80 -2.39
N PHE A 234 -12.87 -15.16 -1.11
CA PHE A 234 -12.86 -14.22 0.00
C PHE A 234 -11.90 -14.67 1.11
N ARG A 235 -11.18 -13.74 1.71
CA ARG A 235 -10.55 -13.93 3.02
C ARG A 235 -11.61 -13.71 4.10
N TRP A 236 -11.78 -14.68 4.98
CA TRP A 236 -12.75 -14.60 6.06
C TRP A 236 -12.25 -13.71 7.18
N ALA A 237 -13.08 -12.75 7.58
CA ALA A 237 -12.76 -11.80 8.62
C ALA A 237 -13.99 -11.53 9.48
N ALA A 238 -13.78 -11.27 10.78
CA ALA A 238 -14.84 -10.88 11.70
C ALA A 238 -15.44 -9.51 11.37
N ASP A 239 -14.57 -8.58 10.98
CA ASP A 239 -14.97 -7.23 10.58
C ASP A 239 -14.11 -6.75 9.38
N PRO A 240 -14.67 -6.73 8.16
CA PRO A 240 -13.94 -6.32 6.98
C PRO A 240 -13.79 -4.80 6.91
N ILE A 241 -14.55 -4.03 7.69
CA ILE A 241 -14.51 -2.57 7.69
C ILE A 241 -13.28 -2.11 8.46
N SER A 242 -13.08 -2.62 9.68
CA SER A 242 -11.87 -2.30 10.47
C SER A 242 -10.60 -2.82 9.81
N GLU A 243 -10.65 -3.97 9.13
CA GLU A 243 -9.48 -4.50 8.42
C GLU A 243 -9.04 -3.57 7.28
N VAL A 244 -9.99 -3.05 6.48
CA VAL A 244 -9.70 -2.07 5.43
C VAL A 244 -9.24 -0.74 6.03
N ALA A 245 -9.87 -0.26 7.11
CA ALA A 245 -9.44 0.96 7.79
C ALA A 245 -8.00 0.85 8.31
N ARG A 246 -7.61 -0.33 8.82
CA ARG A 246 -6.25 -0.62 9.28
C ARG A 246 -5.21 -0.56 8.16
N MET A 247 -5.56 -0.94 6.93
CA MET A 247 -4.66 -0.81 5.77
C MET A 247 -4.35 0.67 5.50
N GLN A 248 -5.38 1.52 5.49
CA GLN A 248 -5.23 2.96 5.32
C GLN A 248 -4.41 3.59 6.45
N GLU A 249 -4.70 3.20 7.69
CA GLU A 249 -3.99 3.70 8.87
C GLU A 249 -2.49 3.35 8.81
N ARG A 250 -2.15 2.11 8.44
CA ARG A 250 -0.76 1.69 8.26
C ARG A 250 -0.06 2.51 7.19
N GLY A 251 -0.71 2.74 6.05
CA GLY A 251 -0.15 3.56 4.96
C GLY A 251 0.08 5.02 5.37
N LEU A 252 -0.87 5.63 6.08
CA LEU A 252 -0.73 6.99 6.60
C LEU A 252 0.35 7.08 7.68
N ARG A 253 0.38 6.13 8.63
CA ARG A 253 1.36 6.08 9.70
C ARG A 253 2.77 5.93 9.15
N LEU A 254 2.96 5.06 8.15
CA LEU A 254 4.25 4.86 7.49
C LEU A 254 4.70 6.13 6.76
N PHE A 255 3.79 6.80 6.04
CA PHE A 255 4.08 8.10 5.40
C PHE A 255 4.49 9.18 6.41
N LEU A 256 3.74 9.32 7.51
CA LEU A 256 4.07 10.29 8.57
C LEU A 256 5.42 9.98 9.24
N HIS A 257 5.70 8.69 9.44
CA HIS A 257 6.99 8.25 9.97
C HIS A 257 8.13 8.64 9.03
N PHE A 258 7.99 8.37 7.73
CA PHE A 258 8.96 8.79 6.72
C PHE A 258 9.14 10.31 6.63
N ALA A 259 8.06 11.08 6.67
CA ALA A 259 8.11 12.54 6.63
C ALA A 259 8.84 13.12 7.86
N SER A 260 8.61 12.53 9.03
CA SER A 260 9.22 12.96 10.29
C SER A 260 10.70 12.60 10.36
N THR A 261 11.07 11.39 9.93
CA THR A 261 12.48 10.97 9.88
C THR A 261 13.26 11.78 8.85
N ALA A 262 12.66 12.08 7.69
CA ALA A 262 13.27 12.94 6.68
C ALA A 262 13.55 14.35 7.22
N PHE A 263 12.60 14.94 7.94
CA PHE A 263 12.78 16.24 8.59
C PHE A 263 13.91 16.21 9.62
N GLY A 264 13.92 15.21 10.51
CA GLY A 264 14.95 15.07 11.54
C GLY A 264 16.36 14.90 10.97
N VAL A 265 16.52 14.07 9.94
CA VAL A 265 17.81 13.87 9.26
C VAL A 265 18.25 15.15 8.56
N GLN A 266 17.35 15.84 7.85
CA GLN A 266 17.70 17.09 7.17
C GLN A 266 18.06 18.20 8.16
N LEU A 267 17.36 18.31 9.29
CA LEU A 267 17.68 19.23 10.37
C LEU A 267 19.07 18.97 10.94
N PHE A 268 19.43 17.70 11.15
CA PHE A 268 20.75 17.31 11.61
C PHE A 268 21.84 17.72 10.60
N VAL A 269 21.65 17.44 9.32
CA VAL A 269 22.60 17.82 8.25
C VAL A 269 22.79 19.34 8.18
N VAL A 270 21.70 20.11 8.17
CA VAL A 270 21.75 21.58 8.11
C VAL A 270 22.45 22.16 9.35
N THR A 271 22.21 21.58 10.53
CA THR A 271 22.87 22.01 11.78
C THR A 271 24.38 21.77 11.73
N LEU A 272 24.83 20.61 11.25
CA LEU A 272 26.26 20.32 11.09
C LEU A 272 26.95 21.29 10.12
N VAL A 273 26.30 21.58 8.99
CA VAL A 273 26.81 22.54 7.99
C VAL A 273 26.87 23.95 8.58
N ALA A 274 25.81 24.39 9.26
CA ALA A 274 25.77 25.70 9.91
C ALA A 274 26.89 25.88 10.95
N VAL A 275 27.10 24.89 11.82
CA VAL A 275 28.18 24.90 12.83
C VAL A 275 29.56 24.97 12.16
N ARG A 276 29.77 24.21 11.07
CA ARG A 276 31.03 24.23 10.32
C ARG A 276 31.28 25.59 9.67
N SER A 277 30.27 26.19 9.03
CA SER A 277 30.36 27.52 8.42
C SER A 277 30.66 28.59 9.48
N PHE A 278 30.00 28.54 10.65
CA PHE A 278 30.26 29.50 11.73
C PHE A 278 31.68 29.39 12.29
N ARG A 279 32.21 28.17 12.45
CA ARG A 279 33.62 27.95 12.87
C ARG A 279 34.64 28.46 11.85
N HIS A 280 34.33 28.43 10.56
CA HIS A 280 35.21 28.98 9.53
C HIS A 280 35.21 30.52 9.53
N LEU A 281 34.10 31.16 9.92
CA LEU A 281 34.02 32.62 10.04
C LEU A 281 34.73 33.17 11.28
N LEU A 282 34.93 32.35 12.32
CA LEU A 282 35.64 32.71 13.55
C LEU A 282 37.16 32.54 13.49
N LYS A 283 37.69 31.94 12.41
CA LYS A 283 39.13 31.78 12.15
C LYS A 283 39.60 32.81 11.13
#